data_AF-A0A8I1R4T4-F1
#
_entry.id   AF-A0A8I1R4T4-F1
#
_cell.length_a   1.000
_cell.length_b   1.000
_cell.length_c   1.000
_cell.angle_alpha   90.00
_cell.angle_beta   90.00
_cell.angle_gamma   90.00
#
_symmetry.space_group_name_H-M   'P 1'
#
loop_
_entity.id
_entity.type
_entity.pdbx_description
1 polymer ?
#
loop_
_entity_poly.entity_id
_entity_poly.type
_entity_poly.pdbx_seq_one_letter_code
_entity_poly.pdbx_strand_id
1 'polypeptide(L)'
;MKQRLLTATVASALALFAASASADVAGGTSNSANVAPTPASGIPFFAPDRAGLVFHNGGSFRIDLANGPIQYSNAAIARGPDGSGNYYLRGEDIGFLPGLLFGDIAQVWRNDVVYNGQTTAINSIRQLITPQFPLAGLVPDFGGLVIATVPGSPVYFGEWSPKPAGTIPYASTDLNMGSAQRTVWYVGENPTTSTPTLIDVKYNVIGINQHNPANPNVYTGVLNARYGTTTPGLTGSITRGSDSINFAGTNITATGTFTNGSSISGQFYGANAAALAGIYTGGSSAQDHVAFGGAKQ
;
A
#
# COMPACT_ATOMS: atom_id res chain seq x y z
N MET A 1 -41.33 -35.09 -5.43
CA MET A 1 -40.85 -33.72 -5.13
C MET A 1 -39.34 -33.78 -4.95
N LYS A 2 -38.62 -32.85 -5.58
CA LYS A 2 -37.16 -32.73 -5.60
C LYS A 2 -36.64 -32.18 -4.27
N GLN A 3 -35.58 -32.76 -3.71
CA GLN A 3 -34.62 -31.97 -2.93
C GLN A 3 -33.22 -32.58 -3.06
N ARG A 4 -32.38 -31.91 -3.83
CA ARG A 4 -30.95 -32.20 -3.96
C ARG A 4 -30.25 -31.54 -2.77
N LEU A 5 -29.66 -32.33 -1.88
CA LEU A 5 -28.71 -31.81 -0.89
C LEU A 5 -27.35 -31.67 -1.58
N LEU A 6 -26.92 -30.42 -1.85
CA LEU A 6 -25.50 -30.13 -2.09
C LEU A 6 -24.85 -29.91 -0.72
N THR A 7 -23.96 -30.82 -0.33
CA THR A 7 -23.10 -30.64 0.84
C THR A 7 -21.88 -29.86 0.37
N ALA A 8 -21.78 -28.58 0.76
CA ALA A 8 -20.62 -27.75 0.52
C ALA A 8 -19.55 -28.08 1.57
N THR A 9 -18.49 -28.77 1.18
CA THR A 9 -17.27 -28.92 1.97
C THR A 9 -16.50 -27.61 1.96
N VAL A 10 -16.47 -26.90 3.09
CA VAL A 10 -15.57 -25.78 3.33
C VAL A 10 -14.23 -26.36 3.79
N ALA A 11 -13.22 -26.32 2.94
CA ALA A 11 -11.86 -26.67 3.31
C ALA A 11 -11.18 -25.48 3.99
N SER A 12 -11.00 -25.55 5.30
CA SER A 12 -10.17 -24.61 6.06
C SER A 12 -8.69 -24.92 5.79
N ALA A 13 -8.05 -24.10 4.96
CA ALA A 13 -6.60 -24.14 4.79
C ALA A 13 -5.93 -23.39 5.95
N LEU A 14 -5.44 -24.14 6.95
CA LEU A 14 -4.58 -23.63 8.00
C LEU A 14 -3.16 -23.54 7.42
N ALA A 15 -2.72 -22.35 7.01
CA ALA A 15 -1.34 -22.12 6.60
C ALA A 15 -0.44 -22.09 7.84
N LEU A 16 0.47 -23.05 7.94
CA LEU A 16 1.57 -23.06 8.92
C LEU A 16 2.54 -21.93 8.56
N PHE A 17 2.62 -20.90 9.40
CA PHE A 17 3.66 -19.87 9.31
C PHE A 17 4.97 -20.45 9.85
N ALA A 18 5.93 -20.71 8.96
CA ALA A 18 7.31 -20.89 9.36
C ALA A 18 7.83 -19.57 9.96
N ALA A 19 8.45 -19.64 11.14
CA ALA A 19 9.11 -18.49 11.76
C ALA A 19 10.18 -17.94 10.80
N SER A 20 9.93 -16.76 10.23
CA SER A 20 10.83 -16.10 9.28
C SER A 20 12.03 -15.50 10.01
N ALA A 21 13.23 -15.73 9.46
CA ALA A 21 14.37 -14.87 9.69
C ALA A 21 13.98 -13.39 9.44
N SER A 22 14.62 -12.44 10.14
CA SER A 22 14.48 -11.00 9.90
C SER A 22 14.44 -10.71 8.40
N ALA A 23 13.30 -10.21 7.89
CA ALA A 23 13.15 -9.93 6.47
C ALA A 23 13.80 -8.58 6.16
N ASP A 24 14.71 -8.52 5.20
CA ASP A 24 15.18 -7.24 4.68
C ASP A 24 13.99 -6.46 4.12
N VAL A 25 13.96 -5.14 4.33
CA VAL A 25 12.91 -4.25 3.82
C VAL A 25 13.51 -3.26 2.83
N ALA A 26 12.89 -3.15 1.66
CA ALA A 26 13.26 -2.16 0.65
C ALA A 26 12.02 -1.42 0.13
N GLY A 27 12.24 -0.23 -0.44
CA GLY A 27 11.16 0.60 -0.95
C GLY A 27 11.66 1.89 -1.58
N GLY A 28 10.73 2.69 -2.10
CA GLY A 28 11.00 4.03 -2.63
C GLY A 28 9.83 4.99 -2.41
N THR A 29 10.10 6.28 -2.56
CA THR A 29 9.14 7.38 -2.34
C THR A 29 9.42 8.51 -3.31
N SER A 30 8.38 9.24 -3.73
CA SER A 30 8.55 10.45 -4.53
C SER A 30 9.03 11.64 -3.69
N ASN A 31 8.91 11.58 -2.36
CA ASN A 31 9.36 12.65 -1.46
C ASN A 31 9.65 12.10 -0.06
N SER A 32 10.92 11.84 0.22
CA SER A 32 11.40 11.31 1.51
C SER A 32 11.24 12.30 2.67
N ALA A 33 11.16 13.61 2.39
CA ALA A 33 10.91 14.61 3.42
C ALA A 33 9.47 14.57 3.95
N ASN A 34 8.56 13.88 3.24
CA ASN A 34 7.18 13.66 3.69
C ASN A 34 7.02 12.24 4.24
N VAL A 35 7.32 11.24 3.39
CA VAL A 35 7.11 9.82 3.69
C VAL A 35 8.32 9.02 3.22
N ALA A 36 8.89 8.19 4.10
CA ALA A 36 9.98 7.30 3.74
C ALA A 36 9.65 5.83 4.07
N PRO A 37 9.84 4.90 3.12
CA PRO A 37 9.91 3.47 3.38
C PRO A 37 10.99 3.12 4.38
N THR A 38 10.68 2.20 5.28
CA THR A 38 11.58 1.79 6.35
C THR A 38 11.20 0.42 6.90
N PRO A 39 12.14 -0.35 7.46
CA PRO A 39 11.80 -1.34 8.47
C PRO A 39 11.01 -0.69 9.61
N ALA A 40 9.93 -1.31 10.06
CA ALA A 40 9.22 -0.88 11.25
C ALA A 40 10.12 -1.03 12.50
N SER A 41 10.00 -0.12 13.48
CA SER A 41 10.84 -0.11 14.69
C SER A 41 10.02 -0.39 15.95
N GLY A 42 10.36 -1.37 16.79
CA GLY A 42 9.56 -1.88 17.94
C GLY A 42 8.73 -0.90 18.82
N ILE A 43 7.58 -1.40 19.34
CA ILE A 43 6.48 -0.81 20.18
C ILE A 43 6.08 0.69 20.01
N PRO A 44 4.81 1.02 19.64
CA PRO A 44 3.58 0.23 19.79
C PRO A 44 2.87 -0.24 18.51
N PHE A 45 3.37 0.11 17.32
CA PHE A 45 2.78 -0.26 16.03
C PHE A 45 3.69 -1.15 15.20
N PHE A 46 4.54 -1.94 15.86
CA PHE A 46 5.80 -2.31 15.25
C PHE A 46 6.22 -3.72 15.65
N ALA A 47 6.03 -4.66 14.73
CA ALA A 47 6.88 -5.84 14.70
C ALA A 47 8.18 -5.43 14.00
N PRO A 48 9.36 -5.68 14.59
CA PRO A 48 10.62 -5.29 13.98
C PRO A 48 10.80 -5.95 12.61
N ASP A 49 11.52 -5.27 11.73
CA ASP A 49 11.97 -5.79 10.43
C ASP A 49 10.82 -6.16 9.47
N ARG A 50 9.69 -5.46 9.59
CA ARG A 50 8.56 -5.56 8.66
C ARG A 50 8.43 -4.32 7.79
N ALA A 51 7.76 -4.48 6.66
CA ALA A 51 7.54 -3.38 5.73
C ALA A 51 6.75 -2.24 6.39
N GLY A 52 7.37 -1.07 6.44
CA GLY A 52 6.87 0.07 7.18
C GLY A 52 7.11 1.42 6.51
N LEU A 53 6.53 2.45 7.13
CA LEU A 53 6.66 3.85 6.72
C LEU A 53 7.00 4.74 7.91
N VAL A 54 7.74 5.82 7.65
CA VAL A 54 7.83 6.96 8.57
C VAL A 54 7.27 8.21 7.91
N PHE A 55 6.45 8.93 8.65
CA PHE A 55 5.85 10.21 8.25
C PHE A 55 6.52 11.34 8.99
N HIS A 56 7.13 12.28 8.27
CA HIS A 56 7.92 13.37 8.86
C HIS A 56 7.09 14.63 9.16
N ASN A 57 5.78 14.63 8.87
CA ASN A 57 4.90 15.78 9.05
C ASN A 57 4.28 15.90 10.47
N GLY A 58 4.73 15.09 11.44
CA GLY A 58 4.17 15.09 12.79
C GLY A 58 4.82 14.12 13.80
N GLY A 59 5.97 13.52 13.46
CA GLY A 59 6.70 12.58 14.31
C GLY A 59 7.81 11.84 13.55
N SER A 60 8.42 10.83 14.16
CA SER A 60 9.45 9.96 13.55
C SER A 60 9.15 8.47 13.72
N PHE A 61 7.87 8.13 13.85
CA PHE A 61 7.41 6.76 14.06
C PHE A 61 7.53 5.92 12.78
N ARG A 62 8.19 4.76 12.88
CA ARG A 62 8.33 3.81 11.76
C ARG A 62 7.28 2.71 11.87
N ILE A 63 6.09 2.94 11.34
CA ILE A 63 4.91 2.06 11.48
C ILE A 63 5.06 0.72 10.73
N ASP A 64 4.56 -0.39 11.29
CA ASP A 64 4.29 -1.63 10.54
C ASP A 64 2.96 -1.45 9.81
N LEU A 65 2.97 -1.55 8.47
CA LEU A 65 1.75 -1.37 7.67
C LEU A 65 0.71 -2.47 7.95
N ALA A 66 1.15 -3.72 8.06
CA ALA A 66 0.29 -4.88 8.18
C ALA A 66 -0.42 -4.93 9.54
N ASN A 67 0.37 -4.87 10.62
CA ASN A 67 -0.17 -4.94 11.98
C ASN A 67 -0.65 -3.57 12.51
N GLY A 68 -0.34 -2.49 11.80
CA GLY A 68 -0.82 -1.16 12.12
C GLY A 68 -2.05 -0.79 11.29
N PRO A 69 -1.94 0.21 10.39
CA PRO A 69 -3.08 0.80 9.70
C PRO A 69 -3.99 -0.21 8.98
N ILE A 70 -3.43 -1.26 8.36
CA ILE A 70 -4.22 -2.26 7.63
C ILE A 70 -5.08 -3.09 8.59
N GLN A 71 -4.46 -3.70 9.62
CA GLN A 71 -5.17 -4.51 10.61
C GLN A 71 -6.27 -3.69 11.30
N TYR A 72 -5.95 -2.48 11.77
CA TYR A 72 -6.90 -1.64 12.48
C TYR A 72 -8.04 -1.16 11.58
N SER A 73 -7.74 -0.76 10.33
CA SER A 73 -8.77 -0.41 9.34
C SER A 73 -9.71 -1.59 9.07
N ASN A 74 -9.17 -2.79 8.87
CA ASN A 74 -9.99 -3.98 8.62
C ASN A 74 -10.83 -4.38 9.85
N ALA A 75 -10.30 -4.22 11.07
CA ALA A 75 -11.04 -4.47 12.30
C ALA A 75 -12.22 -3.50 12.46
N ALA A 76 -12.00 -2.21 12.20
CA ALA A 76 -13.05 -1.20 12.22
C ALA A 76 -14.14 -1.47 11.17
N ILE A 77 -13.77 -1.94 9.98
CA ILE A 77 -14.72 -2.34 8.94
C ILE A 77 -15.52 -3.58 9.37
N ALA A 78 -14.86 -4.58 9.96
CA ALA A 78 -15.52 -5.79 10.45
C ALA A 78 -16.47 -5.51 11.61
N ARG A 79 -16.20 -4.50 12.45
CA ARG A 79 -17.09 -4.03 13.52
C ARG A 79 -18.41 -3.47 12.98
N GLY A 80 -18.44 -3.02 11.72
CA GLY A 80 -19.62 -2.47 11.07
C GLY A 80 -19.69 -0.94 11.09
N PRO A 81 -20.55 -0.35 10.25
CA PRO A 81 -20.65 1.10 10.12
C PRO A 81 -21.39 1.75 11.30
N ASP A 82 -21.28 3.06 11.40
CA ASP A 82 -22.16 3.90 12.22
C ASP A 82 -23.60 3.94 11.67
N GLY A 83 -24.48 4.68 12.34
CA GLY A 83 -25.88 4.85 11.90
C GLY A 83 -26.07 5.56 10.56
N SER A 84 -24.99 6.12 9.99
CA SER A 84 -24.97 6.78 8.69
C SER A 84 -24.23 5.98 7.61
N GLY A 85 -23.80 4.75 7.90
CA GLY A 85 -23.11 3.88 6.94
C GLY A 85 -21.60 4.12 6.81
N ASN A 86 -21.00 4.92 7.70
CA ASN A 86 -19.58 5.24 7.69
C ASN A 86 -18.79 4.33 8.64
N TYR A 87 -17.56 3.98 8.26
CA TYR A 87 -16.67 3.18 9.09
C TYR A 87 -15.61 4.06 9.73
N TYR A 88 -15.44 3.93 11.03
CA TYR A 88 -14.47 4.69 11.79
C TYR A 88 -13.59 3.78 12.61
N LEU A 89 -12.29 4.03 12.52
CA LEU A 89 -11.35 3.57 13.50
C LEU A 89 -11.50 4.42 14.76
N ARG A 90 -11.57 3.78 15.92
CA ARG A 90 -11.76 4.42 17.23
C ARG A 90 -10.53 4.27 18.10
N GLY A 91 -10.40 5.15 19.10
CA GLY A 91 -9.34 5.04 20.09
C GLY A 91 -9.31 3.70 20.82
N GLU A 92 -10.48 3.08 21.04
CA GLU A 92 -10.63 1.74 21.64
C GLU A 92 -10.08 0.61 20.75
N ASP A 93 -10.01 0.83 19.43
CA ASP A 93 -9.43 -0.14 18.49
C ASP A 93 -7.89 -0.12 18.55
N ILE A 94 -7.29 0.96 19.10
CA ILE A 94 -5.83 1.08 19.27
C ILE A 94 -5.43 0.53 20.64
N GLY A 95 -5.00 -0.73 20.65
CA GLY A 95 -4.65 -1.46 21.88
C GLY A 95 -3.47 -0.91 22.71
N PHE A 96 -2.70 0.06 22.21
CA PHE A 96 -1.52 0.60 22.91
C PHE A 96 -1.79 1.86 23.75
N LEU A 97 -2.92 2.55 23.53
CA LEU A 97 -3.34 3.73 24.30
C LEU A 97 -4.73 3.55 24.92
N PRO A 98 -5.01 2.41 25.60
CA PRO A 98 -6.33 2.16 26.15
C PRO A 98 -6.69 3.25 27.16
N GLY A 99 -7.77 3.98 26.89
CA GLY A 99 -8.25 5.08 27.73
C GLY A 99 -7.53 6.41 27.59
N LEU A 100 -6.67 6.59 26.56
CA LEU A 100 -6.03 7.89 26.26
C LEU A 100 -6.56 8.53 24.98
N LEU A 101 -6.96 7.74 23.99
CA LEU A 101 -7.66 8.21 22.80
C LEU A 101 -9.15 7.86 22.92
N PHE A 102 -10.02 8.86 22.77
CA PHE A 102 -11.46 8.69 22.83
C PHE A 102 -12.12 9.11 21.51
N GLY A 103 -13.18 8.40 21.14
CA GLY A 103 -13.97 8.69 19.94
C GLY A 103 -13.33 8.17 18.65
N ASP A 104 -13.88 8.65 17.53
CA ASP A 104 -13.45 8.31 16.18
C ASP A 104 -12.15 9.06 15.84
N ILE A 105 -11.12 8.30 15.48
CA ILE A 105 -9.77 8.83 15.22
C ILE A 105 -9.48 8.98 13.73
N ALA A 106 -10.10 8.12 12.91
CA ALA A 106 -9.99 8.13 11.47
C ALA A 106 -11.24 7.53 10.84
N GLN A 107 -11.64 8.04 9.68
CA GLN A 107 -12.59 7.36 8.80
C GLN A 107 -11.81 6.39 7.90
N VAL A 108 -12.35 5.19 7.67
CA VAL A 108 -11.64 4.13 6.96
C VAL A 108 -12.48 3.49 5.86
N TRP A 109 -11.80 2.98 4.84
CA TRP A 109 -12.42 2.24 3.73
C TRP A 109 -11.55 1.09 3.27
N ARG A 110 -12.19 0.12 2.63
CA ARG A 110 -11.53 -0.93 1.86
C ARG A 110 -12.18 -1.07 0.49
N ASN A 111 -11.36 -1.03 -0.54
CA ASN A 111 -11.77 -1.34 -1.91
C ASN A 111 -10.97 -2.56 -2.37
N ASP A 112 -11.65 -3.65 -2.73
CA ASP A 112 -11.02 -4.82 -3.33
C ASP A 112 -11.10 -4.69 -4.86
N VAL A 113 -9.95 -4.51 -5.51
CA VAL A 113 -9.86 -4.37 -6.96
C VAL A 113 -9.39 -5.69 -7.57
N VAL A 114 -10.21 -6.25 -8.46
CA VAL A 114 -9.88 -7.48 -9.18
C VAL A 114 -9.33 -7.15 -10.56
N TYR A 115 -8.15 -7.66 -10.88
CA TYR A 115 -7.56 -7.59 -12.23
C TYR A 115 -6.95 -8.93 -12.61
N ASN A 116 -7.38 -9.49 -13.75
CA ASN A 116 -6.96 -10.82 -14.24
C ASN A 116 -7.02 -11.93 -13.17
N GLY A 117 -8.08 -11.93 -12.34
CA GLY A 117 -8.30 -12.94 -11.32
C GLY A 117 -7.51 -12.77 -10.02
N GLN A 118 -6.63 -11.76 -9.93
CA GLN A 118 -5.93 -11.39 -8.70
C GLN A 118 -6.62 -10.19 -8.04
N THR A 119 -6.73 -10.22 -6.71
CA THR A 119 -7.40 -9.18 -5.93
C THR A 119 -6.40 -8.38 -5.13
N THR A 120 -6.30 -7.08 -5.43
CA THR A 120 -5.54 -6.11 -4.65
C THR A 120 -6.49 -5.42 -3.68
N ALA A 121 -6.24 -5.60 -2.39
CA ALA A 121 -6.96 -4.87 -1.34
C ALA A 121 -6.34 -3.48 -1.17
N ILE A 122 -7.18 -2.44 -1.21
CA ILE A 122 -6.80 -1.05 -1.02
C ILE A 122 -7.46 -0.54 0.25
N ASN A 123 -6.68 -0.33 1.31
CA ASN A 123 -7.14 0.33 2.53
C ASN A 123 -6.92 1.84 2.41
N SER A 124 -7.93 2.63 2.79
CA SER A 124 -7.83 4.09 2.86
C SER A 124 -8.15 4.57 4.26
N ILE A 125 -7.38 5.53 4.75
CA ILE A 125 -7.47 6.05 6.12
C ILE A 125 -7.44 7.57 6.02
N ARG A 126 -8.48 8.19 6.57
CA ARG A 126 -8.61 9.64 6.70
C ARG A 126 -8.57 10.02 8.16
N GLN A 127 -7.47 10.61 8.60
CA GLN A 127 -7.34 11.05 9.99
C GLN A 127 -8.33 12.17 10.33
N LEU A 128 -9.05 12.00 11.45
CA LEU A 128 -10.05 12.94 11.96
C LEU A 128 -9.51 13.82 13.10
N ILE A 129 -8.57 13.30 13.87
CA ILE A 129 -8.00 14.02 15.02
C ILE A 129 -6.55 14.41 14.75
N THR A 130 -6.12 15.56 15.24
CA THR A 130 -4.69 15.83 15.40
C THR A 130 -4.36 15.58 16.87
N PRO A 131 -3.45 14.66 17.21
CA PRO A 131 -3.08 14.42 18.61
C PRO A 131 -2.64 15.71 19.29
N GLN A 132 -3.37 16.13 20.31
CA GLN A 132 -3.05 17.31 21.13
C GLN A 132 -2.24 16.89 22.36
N PHE A 133 -1.53 17.83 22.98
CA PHE A 133 -0.76 17.57 24.21
C PHE A 133 -1.65 16.94 25.31
N PRO A 134 -1.19 15.90 26.03
CA PRO A 134 0.16 15.32 26.06
C PRO A 134 0.41 14.19 25.04
N LEU A 135 -0.54 13.90 24.15
CA LEU A 135 -0.45 12.81 23.16
C LEU A 135 0.22 13.24 21.84
N ALA A 136 0.48 14.55 21.68
CA ALA A 136 1.27 15.09 20.59
C ALA A 136 2.66 14.44 20.60
N GLY A 137 3.03 13.77 19.50
CA GLY A 137 4.29 13.04 19.41
C GLY A 137 4.29 11.67 20.08
N LEU A 138 3.14 11.11 20.46
CA LEU A 138 2.97 9.69 20.85
C LEU A 138 2.23 8.87 19.80
N VAL A 139 1.53 9.52 18.86
CA VAL A 139 0.74 8.88 17.79
C VAL A 139 1.20 9.41 16.43
N PRO A 140 1.34 8.56 15.40
CA PRO A 140 1.68 9.02 14.06
C PRO A 140 0.62 9.97 13.51
N ASP A 141 1.06 10.99 12.77
CA ASP A 141 0.19 11.80 11.91
C ASP A 141 0.08 11.12 10.54
N PHE A 142 -0.97 10.32 10.36
CA PHE A 142 -1.25 9.55 9.15
C PHE A 142 -1.81 10.40 8.01
N GLY A 143 -2.42 11.55 8.30
CA GLY A 143 -3.08 12.35 7.28
C GLY A 143 -4.13 11.58 6.48
N GLY A 144 -4.12 11.75 5.17
CA GLY A 144 -4.78 10.85 4.23
C GLY A 144 -3.80 9.80 3.74
N LEU A 145 -4.06 8.52 4.02
CA LEU A 145 -3.18 7.40 3.70
C LEU A 145 -3.93 6.34 2.90
N VAL A 146 -3.34 5.91 1.78
CA VAL A 146 -3.87 4.84 0.92
C VAL A 146 -2.81 3.76 0.80
N ILE A 147 -3.19 2.53 1.08
CA ILE A 147 -2.30 1.37 1.09
C ILE A 147 -2.93 0.26 0.25
N ALA A 148 -2.33 -0.05 -0.90
CA ALA A 148 -2.59 -1.28 -1.63
C ALA A 148 -1.66 -2.39 -1.18
N THR A 149 -2.21 -3.59 -1.04
CA THR A 149 -1.45 -4.83 -0.76
C THR A 149 -1.34 -5.65 -2.04
N VAL A 150 -0.11 -5.97 -2.45
CA VAL A 150 0.12 -6.88 -3.57
C VAL A 150 -0.41 -8.28 -3.21
N PRO A 151 -1.20 -8.94 -4.08
CA PRO A 151 -1.80 -10.23 -3.78
C PRO A 151 -0.78 -11.27 -3.31
N GLY A 152 -1.04 -11.88 -2.15
CA GLY A 152 -0.21 -12.97 -1.60
C GLY A 152 1.21 -12.58 -1.17
N SER A 153 1.50 -11.28 -1.00
CA SER A 153 2.85 -10.79 -0.71
C SER A 153 2.86 -9.70 0.37
N PRO A 154 3.88 -9.63 1.25
CA PRO A 154 4.09 -8.52 2.17
C PRO A 154 4.70 -7.29 1.45
N VAL A 155 4.10 -6.90 0.33
CA VAL A 155 4.52 -5.78 -0.51
C VAL A 155 3.37 -4.82 -0.65
N TYR A 156 3.67 -3.55 -0.40
CA TYR A 156 2.70 -2.48 -0.28
C TYR A 156 3.10 -1.30 -1.16
N PHE A 157 2.10 -0.60 -1.66
CA PHE A 157 2.29 0.62 -2.43
C PHE A 157 1.08 1.53 -2.25
N GLY A 158 1.27 2.82 -2.48
CA GLY A 158 0.16 3.75 -2.39
C GLY A 158 0.58 5.19 -2.31
N GLU A 159 -0.24 5.98 -1.64
CA GLU A 159 -0.09 7.43 -1.58
C GLU A 159 -0.40 7.95 -0.19
N TRP A 160 0.17 9.10 0.10
CA TRP A 160 -0.04 9.83 1.35
C TRP A 160 -0.22 11.31 1.04
N SER A 161 -1.04 11.97 1.85
CA SER A 161 -1.19 13.41 1.88
C SER A 161 -1.33 13.90 3.33
N PRO A 162 -0.84 15.10 3.67
CA PRO A 162 -1.07 15.68 4.99
C PRO A 162 -2.56 15.78 5.32
N LYS A 163 -2.91 15.72 6.61
CA LYS A 163 -4.25 16.12 7.06
C LYS A 163 -4.50 17.59 6.67
N PRO A 164 -5.69 17.95 6.14
CA PRO A 164 -6.02 19.36 5.92
C PRO A 164 -5.94 20.19 7.21
N ALA A 165 -5.51 21.44 7.06
CA ALA A 165 -5.55 22.42 8.13
C ALA A 165 -6.98 22.87 8.44
N GLY A 166 -7.24 23.26 9.69
CA GLY A 166 -8.54 23.79 10.11
C GLY A 166 -9.61 22.73 10.40
N THR A 167 -10.87 23.18 10.43
CA THR A 167 -12.03 22.31 10.69
C THR A 167 -12.24 21.38 9.50
N ILE A 168 -12.14 20.09 9.76
CA ILE A 168 -12.40 19.07 8.75
C ILE A 168 -13.83 18.53 8.90
N PRO A 169 -14.53 18.22 7.79
CA PRO A 169 -15.79 17.51 7.86
C PRO A 169 -15.62 16.17 8.56
N TYR A 170 -16.59 15.80 9.40
CA TYR A 170 -16.58 14.54 10.15
C TYR A 170 -16.61 13.34 9.20
N ALA A 171 -17.61 13.30 8.31
CA ALA A 171 -17.71 12.32 7.23
C ALA A 171 -17.32 12.97 5.91
N SER A 172 -16.26 12.47 5.26
CA SER A 172 -15.84 12.89 3.93
C SER A 172 -14.90 11.88 3.32
N THR A 173 -14.99 11.68 2.01
CA THR A 173 -14.09 10.81 1.24
C THR A 173 -12.83 11.55 0.77
N ASP A 174 -12.70 12.84 1.09
CA ASP A 174 -11.53 13.64 0.73
C ASP A 174 -10.34 13.32 1.65
N LEU A 175 -9.40 12.57 1.08
CA LEU A 175 -8.11 12.22 1.68
C LEU A 175 -7.04 13.32 1.50
N ASN A 176 -7.43 14.51 1.02
CA ASN A 176 -6.54 15.61 0.68
C ASN A 176 -5.56 15.30 -0.46
N MET A 177 -5.89 14.38 -1.36
CA MET A 177 -4.98 13.93 -2.43
C MET A 177 -4.67 15.02 -3.47
N GLY A 178 -5.38 16.14 -3.47
CA GLY A 178 -5.03 17.33 -4.25
C GLY A 178 -3.83 18.13 -3.72
N SER A 179 -3.37 17.85 -2.50
CA SER A 179 -2.25 18.58 -1.87
C SER A 179 -0.96 18.52 -2.70
N ALA A 180 -0.24 19.63 -2.77
CA ALA A 180 1.11 19.68 -3.35
C ALA A 180 2.13 18.80 -2.58
N GLN A 181 1.81 18.42 -1.34
CA GLN A 181 2.62 17.50 -0.53
C GLN A 181 2.23 16.03 -0.74
N ARG A 182 1.28 15.72 -1.64
CA ARG A 182 0.94 14.34 -1.98
C ARG A 182 2.21 13.58 -2.39
N THR A 183 2.38 12.39 -1.81
CA THR A 183 3.58 11.58 -1.97
C THR A 183 3.19 10.15 -2.32
N VAL A 184 3.76 9.60 -3.39
CA VAL A 184 3.61 8.17 -3.74
C VAL A 184 4.78 7.38 -3.19
N TRP A 185 4.51 6.13 -2.80
CA TRP A 185 5.50 5.27 -2.16
C TRP A 185 5.24 3.80 -2.45
N TYR A 186 6.28 2.99 -2.25
CA TYR A 186 6.19 1.53 -2.17
C TYR A 186 7.20 0.99 -1.15
N VAL A 187 6.88 -0.15 -0.54
CA VAL A 187 7.75 -0.84 0.42
C VAL A 187 7.39 -2.33 0.46
N GLY A 188 8.35 -3.20 0.68
CA GLY A 188 8.09 -4.63 0.83
C GLY A 188 9.18 -5.35 1.59
N GLU A 189 8.81 -6.51 2.12
CA GLU A 189 9.72 -7.45 2.76
C GLU A 189 10.36 -8.38 1.72
N ASN A 190 11.56 -8.87 2.01
CA ASN A 190 12.32 -9.82 1.18
C ASN A 190 12.56 -9.31 -0.25
N PRO A 191 13.25 -8.16 -0.45
CA PRO A 191 13.62 -7.70 -1.78
C PRO A 191 14.42 -8.78 -2.51
N THR A 192 14.15 -8.96 -3.80
CA THR A 192 14.93 -9.86 -4.66
C THR A 192 16.36 -9.37 -4.75
N THR A 193 17.31 -10.10 -4.16
CA THR A 193 18.74 -9.75 -4.16
C THR A 193 19.52 -10.30 -5.35
N SER A 194 18.94 -11.28 -6.06
CA SER A 194 19.45 -11.83 -7.31
C SER A 194 18.28 -12.12 -8.23
N THR A 195 18.27 -11.53 -9.42
CA THR A 195 17.21 -11.78 -10.40
C THR A 195 17.26 -13.23 -10.89
N PRO A 196 16.09 -13.90 -10.99
CA PRO A 196 16.05 -15.26 -11.51
C PRO A 196 16.45 -15.29 -12.98
N THR A 197 16.87 -16.43 -13.53
CA THR A 197 17.20 -16.59 -14.97
C THR A 197 15.96 -16.74 -15.86
N LEU A 198 14.79 -16.27 -15.39
CA LEU A 198 13.51 -16.44 -16.06
C LEU A 198 13.34 -15.43 -17.20
N ILE A 199 12.89 -15.90 -18.35
CA ILE A 199 12.57 -15.07 -19.51
C ILE A 199 11.03 -14.94 -19.60
N ASP A 200 10.55 -13.71 -19.83
CA ASP A 200 9.13 -13.38 -20.05
C ASP A 200 8.18 -13.66 -18.88
N VAL A 201 8.48 -13.12 -17.69
CA VAL A 201 7.60 -13.19 -16.52
C VAL A 201 6.55 -12.09 -16.56
N LYS A 202 5.27 -12.46 -16.47
CA LYS A 202 4.15 -11.51 -16.48
C LYS A 202 3.68 -11.18 -15.07
N TYR A 203 3.33 -9.91 -14.85
CA TYR A 203 2.75 -9.41 -13.62
C TYR A 203 1.45 -8.68 -13.92
N ASN A 204 0.39 -8.98 -13.15
CA ASN A 204 -0.83 -8.20 -13.17
C ASN A 204 -0.64 -7.02 -12.22
N VAL A 205 -0.67 -5.81 -12.77
CA VAL A 205 -0.29 -4.59 -12.04
C VAL A 205 -1.50 -3.67 -11.88
N ILE A 206 -1.61 -3.11 -10.67
CA ILE A 206 -2.52 -2.02 -10.34
C ILE A 206 -1.70 -0.78 -9.98
N GLY A 207 -2.16 0.39 -10.41
CA GLY A 207 -1.57 1.68 -10.07
C GLY A 207 -2.56 2.62 -9.38
N ILE A 208 -2.11 3.30 -8.33
CA ILE A 208 -2.88 4.24 -7.53
C ILE A 208 -2.43 5.68 -7.83
N ASN A 209 -3.41 6.53 -8.08
CA ASN A 209 -3.23 7.96 -8.22
C ASN A 209 -4.49 8.72 -7.83
N GLN A 210 -4.36 9.63 -6.87
CA GLN A 210 -5.46 10.48 -6.39
C GLN A 210 -6.71 9.66 -6.08
N HIS A 211 -6.53 8.59 -5.29
CA HIS A 211 -7.55 7.63 -4.91
C HIS A 211 -8.70 8.32 -4.18
N ASN A 212 -9.91 7.97 -4.60
CA ASN A 212 -11.13 8.32 -3.90
C ASN A 212 -11.82 7.02 -3.45
N PRO A 213 -11.94 6.77 -2.14
CA PRO A 213 -12.50 5.52 -1.65
C PRO A 213 -13.99 5.31 -2.00
N ALA A 214 -14.75 6.37 -2.29
CA ALA A 214 -16.14 6.27 -2.74
C ALA A 214 -16.28 5.97 -4.24
N ASN A 215 -15.24 6.24 -5.04
CA ASN A 215 -15.21 5.92 -6.46
C ASN A 215 -13.80 5.48 -6.86
N PRO A 216 -13.40 4.25 -6.47
CA PRO A 216 -12.05 3.76 -6.71
C PRO A 216 -11.80 3.64 -8.22
N ASN A 217 -10.84 4.42 -8.72
CA ASN A 217 -10.45 4.42 -10.12
C ASN A 217 -8.92 4.29 -10.22
N VAL A 218 -8.46 3.14 -10.70
CA VAL A 218 -7.05 2.74 -10.67
C VAL A 218 -6.52 2.47 -12.07
N TYR A 219 -5.20 2.54 -12.23
CA TYR A 219 -4.55 1.99 -13.41
C TYR A 219 -4.54 0.47 -13.33
N THR A 220 -4.67 -0.19 -14.47
CA THR A 220 -4.51 -1.64 -14.58
C THR A 220 -3.69 -2.00 -15.82
N GLY A 221 -2.95 -3.10 -15.77
CA GLY A 221 -2.18 -3.55 -16.92
C GLY A 221 -1.31 -4.75 -16.63
N VAL A 222 -0.71 -5.30 -17.68
CA VAL A 222 0.25 -6.41 -17.57
C VAL A 222 1.64 -5.91 -17.89
N LEU A 223 2.57 -6.12 -16.97
CA LEU A 223 3.99 -5.87 -17.21
C LEU A 223 4.71 -7.18 -17.48
N ASN A 224 5.63 -7.17 -18.43
CA ASN A 224 6.49 -8.30 -18.78
C ASN A 224 7.95 -7.98 -18.39
N ALA A 225 8.49 -8.79 -17.48
CA ALA A 225 9.89 -8.74 -17.06
C ALA A 225 10.73 -9.81 -17.77
N ARG A 226 11.86 -9.37 -18.33
CA ARG A 226 12.90 -10.24 -18.88
C ARG A 226 14.14 -10.15 -18.00
N TYR A 227 14.53 -11.28 -17.40
CA TYR A 227 15.72 -11.38 -16.55
C TYR A 227 16.81 -12.20 -17.22
N GLY A 228 18.07 -11.96 -16.87
CA GLY A 228 19.21 -12.78 -17.31
C GLY A 228 19.45 -12.83 -18.83
N THR A 229 18.81 -11.94 -19.61
CA THR A 229 19.01 -11.84 -21.06
C THR A 229 20.10 -10.81 -21.40
N THR A 230 20.51 -10.75 -22.67
CA THR A 230 21.39 -9.66 -23.18
C THR A 230 20.72 -8.29 -23.11
N THR A 231 19.40 -8.23 -22.91
CA THR A 231 18.60 -7.01 -22.87
C THR A 231 17.52 -7.16 -21.81
N PRO A 232 17.91 -7.15 -20.52
CA PRO A 232 16.97 -7.28 -19.42
C PRO A 232 16.10 -6.03 -19.36
N GLY A 233 14.82 -6.19 -19.04
CA GLY A 233 13.92 -5.06 -19.03
C GLY A 233 12.50 -5.39 -18.60
N LEU A 234 11.81 -4.34 -18.18
CA LEU A 234 10.39 -4.36 -17.84
C LEU A 234 9.64 -3.61 -18.96
N THR A 235 8.62 -4.23 -19.52
CA THR A 235 7.84 -3.67 -20.64
C THR A 235 6.34 -3.85 -20.42
N GLY A 236 5.54 -3.20 -21.25
CA GLY A 236 4.08 -3.16 -21.12
C GLY A 236 3.60 -1.78 -20.68
N SER A 237 2.33 -1.70 -20.30
CA SER A 237 1.72 -0.47 -19.82
C SER A 237 0.65 -0.74 -18.78
N ILE A 238 0.36 0.28 -17.97
CA ILE A 238 -0.84 0.35 -17.14
C ILE A 238 -1.68 1.53 -17.60
N THR A 239 -3.00 1.35 -17.66
CA THR A 239 -3.93 2.34 -18.24
C THR A 239 -5.08 2.64 -17.29
N ARG A 240 -5.55 3.89 -17.34
CA ARG A 240 -6.73 4.38 -16.62
C ARG A 240 -7.48 5.37 -17.49
N GLY A 241 -8.61 4.95 -18.05
CA GLY A 241 -9.32 5.74 -19.06
C GLY A 241 -8.42 5.98 -20.29
N SER A 242 -8.22 7.24 -20.66
CA SER A 242 -7.33 7.64 -21.77
C SER A 242 -5.87 7.83 -21.36
N ASP A 243 -5.55 7.75 -20.06
CA ASP A 243 -4.19 7.92 -19.56
C ASP A 243 -3.45 6.58 -19.49
N SER A 244 -2.15 6.59 -19.78
CA SER A 244 -1.33 5.40 -19.91
C SER A 244 0.11 5.67 -19.51
N ILE A 245 0.66 4.79 -18.67
CA ILE A 245 2.09 4.77 -18.32
C ILE A 245 2.75 3.61 -19.05
N ASN A 246 3.70 3.93 -19.93
CA ASN A 246 4.46 2.96 -20.70
C ASN A 246 5.79 2.65 -20.01
N PHE A 247 6.11 1.35 -19.89
CA PHE A 247 7.33 0.87 -19.27
C PHE A 247 8.45 0.60 -20.27
N ALA A 248 8.25 0.82 -21.57
CA ALA A 248 9.31 0.66 -22.58
C ALA A 248 10.60 1.42 -22.19
N GLY A 249 11.74 0.74 -22.26
CA GLY A 249 13.04 1.28 -21.85
C GLY A 249 13.35 1.19 -20.34
N THR A 250 12.47 0.58 -19.54
CA THR A 250 12.75 0.32 -18.12
C THR A 250 13.76 -0.81 -17.98
N ASN A 251 14.93 -0.51 -17.43
CA ASN A 251 16.02 -1.46 -17.24
C ASN A 251 15.86 -2.19 -15.91
N ILE A 252 16.16 -3.49 -15.88
CA ILE A 252 16.19 -4.30 -14.66
C ILE A 252 17.65 -4.56 -14.30
N THR A 253 18.02 -4.36 -13.03
CA THR A 253 19.36 -4.65 -12.51
C THR A 253 19.48 -6.10 -12.01
N ALA A 254 20.70 -6.56 -11.78
CA ALA A 254 20.95 -7.89 -11.21
C ALA A 254 20.35 -8.06 -9.80
N THR A 255 20.15 -6.98 -9.05
CA THR A 255 19.64 -6.96 -7.67
C THR A 255 18.14 -6.65 -7.61
N GLY A 256 17.40 -6.91 -8.69
CA GLY A 256 15.94 -6.80 -8.69
C GLY A 256 15.38 -5.38 -8.62
N THR A 257 16.21 -4.34 -8.70
CA THR A 257 15.71 -2.97 -8.92
C THR A 257 15.41 -2.75 -10.39
N PHE A 258 14.49 -1.84 -10.70
CA PHE A 258 14.24 -1.42 -12.07
C PHE A 258 13.99 0.08 -12.19
N THR A 259 14.48 0.69 -13.26
CA THR A 259 14.38 2.15 -13.49
C THR A 259 14.25 2.52 -14.96
N ASN A 260 13.59 3.65 -15.21
CA ASN A 260 13.58 4.34 -16.50
C ASN A 260 13.91 5.81 -16.24
N GLY A 261 15.19 6.19 -16.36
CA GLY A 261 15.66 7.51 -15.98
C GLY A 261 15.19 7.92 -14.58
N SER A 262 14.59 9.10 -14.46
CA SER A 262 13.95 9.60 -13.24
C SER A 262 12.42 9.39 -13.20
N SER A 263 11.83 8.80 -14.24
CA SER A 263 10.37 8.71 -14.37
C SER A 263 9.78 7.45 -13.75
N ILE A 264 10.52 6.33 -13.75
CA ILE A 264 10.08 5.06 -13.15
C ILE A 264 11.19 4.54 -12.25
N SER A 265 10.81 4.12 -11.05
CA SER A 265 11.68 3.35 -10.15
C SER A 265 10.89 2.29 -9.39
N GLY A 266 11.53 1.15 -9.10
CA GLY A 266 10.88 0.07 -8.35
C GLY A 266 11.80 -1.09 -8.01
N GLN A 267 11.21 -2.10 -7.38
CA GLN A 267 11.89 -3.28 -6.84
C GLN A 267 11.03 -4.53 -7.05
N PHE A 268 11.68 -5.65 -7.32
CA PHE A 268 11.11 -7.00 -7.26
C PHE A 268 11.28 -7.59 -5.85
N TYR A 269 10.32 -8.38 -5.41
CA TYR A 269 10.23 -8.93 -4.07
C TYR A 269 9.90 -10.42 -4.09
N GLY A 270 10.26 -11.09 -2.99
CA GLY A 270 10.00 -12.50 -2.75
C GLY A 270 10.89 -13.43 -3.57
N ALA A 271 10.75 -14.72 -3.29
CA ALA A 271 11.47 -15.77 -4.01
C ALA A 271 11.10 -15.73 -5.50
N ASN A 272 12.12 -15.77 -6.37
CA ASN A 272 11.95 -15.73 -7.83
C ASN A 272 11.16 -14.53 -8.35
N ALA A 273 11.27 -13.37 -7.68
CA ALA A 273 10.53 -12.16 -8.01
C ALA A 273 9.01 -12.40 -8.07
N ALA A 274 8.42 -12.96 -7.00
CA ALA A 274 6.98 -13.26 -6.98
C ALA A 274 6.10 -12.00 -7.06
N ALA A 275 6.64 -10.84 -6.68
CA ALA A 275 5.95 -9.56 -6.67
C ALA A 275 6.85 -8.42 -7.17
N LEU A 276 6.23 -7.32 -7.61
CA LEU A 276 6.90 -6.06 -7.88
C LEU A 276 6.12 -4.89 -7.29
N ALA A 277 6.82 -3.81 -6.97
CA ALA A 277 6.22 -2.51 -6.69
C ALA A 277 7.16 -1.37 -7.07
N GLY A 278 6.59 -0.19 -7.32
CA GLY A 278 7.34 0.98 -7.77
C GLY A 278 6.51 2.26 -7.79
N ILE A 279 7.14 3.33 -8.27
CA ILE A 279 6.52 4.63 -8.52
C ILE A 279 6.82 5.13 -9.93
N TYR A 280 5.86 5.87 -10.48
CA TYR A 280 6.01 6.73 -11.64
C TYR A 280 5.97 8.19 -11.19
N THR A 281 6.98 8.97 -11.59
CA THR A 281 7.17 10.40 -11.28
C THR A 281 7.50 11.22 -12.53
N GLY A 282 7.15 10.71 -13.72
CA GLY A 282 7.43 11.37 -15.00
C GLY A 282 6.46 12.51 -15.39
N GLY A 283 5.50 12.83 -14.52
CA GLY A 283 4.55 13.91 -14.75
C GLY A 283 5.07 15.30 -14.36
N SER A 284 4.22 16.31 -14.52
CA SER A 284 4.54 17.72 -14.24
C SER A 284 4.49 18.08 -12.76
N SER A 285 3.76 17.30 -11.96
CA SER A 285 3.44 17.62 -10.58
C SER A 285 3.21 16.37 -9.74
N ALA A 286 3.16 16.56 -8.41
CA ALA A 286 2.81 15.51 -7.47
C ALA A 286 1.46 14.84 -7.80
N GLN A 287 0.54 15.54 -8.47
CA GLN A 287 -0.78 15.05 -8.87
C GLN A 287 -0.71 14.00 -9.98
N ASP A 288 0.37 13.97 -10.75
CA ASP A 288 0.59 13.02 -11.85
C ASP A 288 1.31 11.74 -11.39
N HIS A 289 1.88 11.75 -10.19
CA HIS A 289 2.65 10.61 -9.70
C HIS A 289 1.77 9.40 -9.40
N VAL A 290 2.24 8.20 -9.72
CA VAL A 290 1.49 6.95 -9.54
C VAL A 290 2.33 5.96 -8.73
N ALA A 291 1.77 5.37 -7.67
CA ALA A 291 2.37 4.17 -7.06
C ALA A 291 1.77 2.93 -7.71
N PHE A 292 2.56 1.90 -7.96
CA PHE A 292 2.05 0.67 -8.57
C PHE A 292 2.66 -0.57 -7.93
N GLY A 293 1.93 -1.68 -8.06
CA GLY A 293 2.41 -2.99 -7.62
C GLY A 293 1.61 -4.11 -8.26
N GLY A 294 2.22 -5.28 -8.32
CA GLY A 294 1.63 -6.44 -8.98
C GLY A 294 2.24 -7.75 -8.56
N ALA A 295 1.43 -8.78 -8.62
CA ALA A 295 1.84 -10.16 -8.38
C ALA A 295 2.11 -10.84 -9.73
N LYS A 296 3.05 -11.78 -9.70
CA LYS A 296 3.32 -12.68 -10.82
C LYS A 296 2.06 -13.49 -11.18
N GLN A 297 1.86 -13.75 -12.47
CA GLN A 297 0.80 -14.63 -13.01
C GLN A 297 1.03 -16.10 -12.66
#